data_AF-A0A8K1D5F3-F1
#
_entry.id   AF-A0A8K1D5F3-F1
#
_cell.length_a   1.000
_cell.length_b   1.000
_cell.length_c   1.000
_cell.angle_alpha   90.00
_cell.angle_beta   90.00
_cell.angle_gamma   90.00
#
_symmetry.space_group_name_H-M   'P 1'
#
loop_
_entity.id
_entity.type
_entity.pdbx_description
1 polymer ?
#
loop_
_entity_poly.entity_id
_entity_poly.type
_entity_poly.pdbx_seq_one_letter_code
_entity_poly.pdbx_strand_id
1 'polypeptide(L)'
;MKIPPVQAEHSIIQTEFYQKTLDGYESDEFMFDFDGDEIFHVEDKETVWRLREFQEFASFEAQGALQNIAIDKQNLESSMKAYNNSRIPS
;
A
#
# COMPACT_ATOMS: atom_id res chain seq x y z
N MET A 1 7.40 14.45 -10.58
CA MET A 1 8.09 15.00 -9.39
C MET A 1 9.15 13.98 -9.00
N LYS A 2 10.45 14.29 -9.13
CA LYS A 2 11.50 13.42 -8.59
C LYS A 2 11.69 13.81 -7.13
N ILE A 3 11.33 12.93 -6.21
CA ILE A 3 11.70 13.09 -4.81
C ILE A 3 13.22 12.89 -4.78
N PRO A 4 14.02 13.86 -4.31
CA PRO A 4 15.46 13.68 -4.20
C PRO A 4 15.73 12.52 -3.23
N PRO A 5 16.68 11.63 -3.54
CA PRO A 5 17.01 10.52 -2.65
C PRO A 5 17.44 11.08 -1.29
N VAL A 6 16.80 10.61 -0.23
CA VAL A 6 17.26 10.86 1.14
C VAL A 6 18.48 9.97 1.35
N GLN A 7 19.62 10.57 1.74
CA GLN A 7 20.75 9.77 2.21
C GLN A 7 20.41 9.22 3.59
N ALA A 8 20.00 7.96 3.63
CA ALA A 8 19.83 7.18 4.84
C ALA A 8 20.71 5.92 4.73
N GLU A 9 21.27 5.45 5.85
CA GLU A 9 22.01 4.19 5.88
C GLU A 9 21.09 3.00 5.66
N HIS A 10 19.88 3.08 6.22
CA HIS A 10 18.79 2.12 6.05
C HIS A 10 17.46 2.85 5.87
N SER A 11 16.53 2.26 5.14
CA SER A 11 15.18 2.78 4.95
C SER A 11 14.13 1.71 5.24
N ILE A 12 13.13 2.08 6.04
CA ILE A 12 11.86 1.35 6.13
C ILE A 12 10.82 2.18 5.40
N ILE A 13 10.09 1.57 4.49
CA ILE A 13 9.03 2.21 3.74
C ILE A 13 7.73 1.43 3.96
N GLN A 14 6.67 2.15 4.31
CA GLN A 14 5.31 1.64 4.23
C GLN A 14 4.76 2.03 2.86
N THR A 15 4.30 1.04 2.09
CA THR A 15 3.68 1.24 0.79
C THR A 15 2.23 0.77 0.84
N GLU A 16 1.32 1.61 0.39
CA GLU A 16 -0.09 1.29 0.26
C GLU A 16 -0.65 1.87 -1.04
N PHE A 17 -1.58 1.15 -1.67
CA PHE A 17 -2.36 1.69 -2.77
C PHE A 17 -3.76 1.11 -2.80
N TYR A 18 -4.67 1.90 -3.35
CA TYR A 18 -5.97 1.44 -3.83
C TYR A 18 -6.11 1.86 -5.30
N GLN A 19 -6.46 0.93 -6.18
CA GLN A 19 -6.70 1.20 -7.59
C GLN A 19 -8.10 0.79 -8.03
N LYS A 20 -8.66 1.59 -8.93
CA LYS A 20 -9.98 1.38 -9.52
C LYS A 20 -10.01 1.83 -10.96
N THR A 21 -10.52 0.99 -11.84
CA THR A 21 -10.76 1.32 -13.25
C THR A 21 -12.22 1.73 -13.49
N LEU A 22 -12.49 2.38 -14.62
CA LEU A 22 -13.85 2.82 -14.97
C LEU A 22 -14.79 1.66 -15.33
N ASP A 23 -14.25 0.52 -15.74
CA ASP A 23 -14.99 -0.73 -16.00
C ASP A 23 -15.20 -1.58 -14.72
N GLY A 24 -14.74 -1.09 -13.57
CA GLY A 24 -15.08 -1.65 -12.25
C GLY A 24 -14.09 -2.67 -11.69
N TYR A 25 -12.91 -2.84 -12.30
CA TYR A 25 -11.81 -3.56 -11.65
C TYR A 25 -11.30 -2.76 -10.45
N GLU A 26 -11.10 -3.44 -9.32
CA GLU A 26 -10.58 -2.86 -8.09
C GLU A 26 -9.46 -3.77 -7.56
N SER A 27 -8.40 -3.18 -7.01
CA SER A 27 -7.40 -3.91 -6.23
C SER A 27 -6.71 -2.98 -5.25
N ASP A 28 -6.03 -3.57 -4.27
CA ASP A 28 -5.33 -2.86 -3.22
C ASP A 28 -4.15 -3.66 -2.70
N GLU A 29 -3.22 -2.99 -2.03
CA GLU A 29 -2.10 -3.61 -1.35
C GLU A 29 -1.64 -2.73 -0.19
N PHE A 30 -1.18 -3.38 0.87
CA PHE A 30 -0.47 -2.75 1.97
C PHE A 30 0.74 -3.60 2.34
N MET A 31 1.92 -3.00 2.41
CA MET A 31 3.15 -3.69 2.74
C MET A 31 4.18 -2.79 3.43
N PHE A 32 5.14 -3.42 4.09
CA PHE A 32 6.36 -2.78 4.57
C PHE A 32 7.58 -3.37 3.87
N ASP A 33 8.53 -2.51 3.49
CA ASP A 33 9.86 -2.91 3.04
C ASP A 33 10.97 -2.35 3.94
N PHE A 34 12.09 -3.07 3.99
CA PHE A 34 13.36 -2.66 4.58
C PHE A 34 14.46 -2.77 3.52
N ASP A 35 15.11 -1.66 3.21
CA ASP A 35 16.16 -1.57 2.17
C ASP A 35 15.75 -2.15 0.80
N GLY A 36 14.45 -2.12 0.49
CA GLY A 36 13.87 -2.64 -0.75
C GLY A 36 13.44 -4.11 -0.69
N ASP A 37 13.66 -4.82 0.42
CA ASP A 37 13.14 -6.16 0.67
C ASP A 37 11.84 -6.09 1.49
N GLU A 38 10.81 -6.80 1.03
CA GLU A 38 9.55 -6.90 1.77
C GLU A 38 9.75 -7.55 3.15
N ILE A 39 9.16 -6.94 4.18
CA ILE A 39 9.07 -7.48 5.54
C ILE A 39 7.79 -8.31 5.69
N PHE A 40 6.64 -7.70 5.34
CA PHE A 40 5.31 -8.32 5.34
C PHE A 40 4.34 -7.53 4.46
N HIS A 41 3.23 -8.17 4.09
CA HIS A 41 2.04 -7.53 3.54
C HIS A 41 0.77 -7.97 4.30
N VAL A 42 -0.36 -7.37 3.97
CA VAL A 42 -1.67 -7.77 4.51
C VAL A 42 -2.53 -8.36 3.40
N GLU A 43 -3.05 -9.57 3.62
CA GLU A 43 -3.98 -10.28 2.74
C GLU A 43 -5.14 -10.82 3.57
N ASP A 44 -6.39 -10.68 3.11
CA ASP A 44 -7.59 -11.25 3.76
C ASP A 44 -7.72 -10.99 5.28
N LYS A 45 -7.23 -9.83 5.75
CA LYS A 45 -7.18 -9.38 7.16
C LYS A 45 -6.13 -10.07 8.04
N GLU A 46 -5.16 -10.73 7.42
CA GLU A 46 -4.02 -11.34 8.10
C GLU A 46 -2.71 -10.68 7.68
N THR A 47 -1.76 -10.66 8.60
CA THR A 47 -0.39 -10.21 8.32
C THR A 47 0.39 -11.40 7.77
N VAL A 48 0.82 -11.30 6.52
CA VAL A 48 1.61 -12.32 5.84
C VAL A 48 3.08 -11.90 5.83
N TRP A 49 3.90 -12.60 6.60
CA TRP A 49 5.33 -12.32 6.70
C TRP A 49 6.10 -12.88 5.52
N ARG A 50 7.00 -12.09 4.94
CA ARG A 50 7.84 -12.51 3.80
C ARG A 50 8.72 -13.71 4.13
N LEU A 51 9.27 -13.71 5.34
CA LEU A 51 9.95 -14.84 5.98
C LEU A 51 9.18 -15.22 7.24
N ARG A 52 8.88 -16.51 7.39
CA ARG A 52 8.03 -17.00 8.47
C ARG A 52 8.62 -16.66 9.83
N GLU A 53 9.94 -16.66 9.96
CA GLU A 53 10.68 -16.43 11.21
C GLU A 53 10.49 -15.01 11.75
N PHE A 54 10.17 -14.02 10.91
CA PHE A 54 9.97 -12.63 11.37
C PHE A 54 8.79 -12.50 12.35
N GLN A 55 7.78 -13.37 12.22
CA GLN A 55 6.63 -13.38 13.12
C GLN A 55 6.99 -13.74 14.58
N GLU A 56 8.18 -14.32 14.80
CA GLU A 56 8.66 -14.66 16.15
C GLU A 56 9.18 -13.42 16.89
N PHE A 57 9.58 -12.37 16.15
CA PHE A 57 10.22 -11.17 16.70
C PHE A 57 9.33 -9.93 16.64
N ALA A 58 8.36 -9.91 15.74
CA ALA A 58 7.48 -8.78 15.53
C ALA A 58 6.04 -9.23 15.25
N SER A 59 5.09 -8.34 15.53
CA SER A 59 3.68 -8.50 15.20
C SER A 59 3.17 -7.23 14.52
N PHE A 60 2.15 -7.38 13.69
CA PHE A 60 1.43 -6.27 13.10
C PHE A 60 -0.07 -6.58 13.11
N GLU A 61 -0.88 -5.61 13.51
CA GLU A 61 -2.33 -5.71 13.51
C GLU A 61 -2.88 -5.33 12.13
N ALA A 62 -3.28 -6.32 11.34
CA ALA A 62 -3.83 -6.14 9.99
C ALA A 62 -4.99 -5.14 9.93
N GLN A 63 -5.73 -4.94 11.03
CA GLN A 63 -6.81 -3.96 11.10
C GLN A 63 -6.35 -2.52 10.81
N GLY A 64 -5.10 -2.17 11.13
CA GLY A 64 -4.52 -0.86 10.79
C GLY A 64 -4.39 -0.66 9.28
N ALA A 65 -3.87 -1.67 8.57
CA ALA A 65 -3.76 -1.64 7.11
C ALA A 65 -5.14 -1.50 6.44
N LEU A 66 -6.14 -2.25 6.90
CA LEU A 66 -7.51 -2.16 6.35
C LEU A 66 -8.13 -0.75 6.53
N GLN A 67 -7.79 -0.06 7.62
CA GLN A 67 -8.23 1.32 7.83
C GLN A 67 -7.55 2.28 6.84
N ASN A 68 -6.26 2.11 6.58
CA ASN A 68 -5.55 2.90 5.58
C ASN A 68 -6.10 2.67 4.17
N ILE A 69 -6.31 1.42 3.76
CA ILE A 69 -6.91 1.11 2.44
C ILE A 69 -8.32 1.72 2.28
N ALA A 70 -9.12 1.76 3.35
CA ALA A 70 -10.42 2.43 3.31
C ALA A 70 -10.29 3.95 3.10
N ILE A 71 -9.27 4.58 3.69
CA ILE A 71 -8.93 5.99 3.48
C ILE A 71 -8.42 6.21 2.05
N ASP A 72 -7.56 5.35 1.53
CA ASP A 72 -7.04 5.41 0.16
C ASP A 72 -8.14 5.29 -0.88
N LYS A 73 -9.09 4.36 -0.67
CA LYS A 73 -10.29 4.26 -1.49
C LYS A 73 -11.07 5.58 -1.51
N GLN A 74 -11.32 6.17 -0.35
CA GLN A 74 -12.02 7.45 -0.24
C GLN A 74 -11.27 8.59 -0.95
N ASN A 75 -9.95 8.63 -0.80
CA ASN A 75 -9.07 9.61 -1.45
C ASN A 75 -9.07 9.44 -2.96
N LEU A 76 -9.02 8.20 -3.45
CA LEU A 76 -9.09 7.89 -4.87
C LEU A 76 -10.44 8.31 -5.45
N GLU A 77 -11.56 7.94 -4.83
CA GLU A 77 -12.90 8.32 -5.30
C GLU A 77 -13.08 9.84 -5.36
N SER A 78 -12.52 10.57 -4.40
CA SER A 78 -12.50 12.04 -4.39
C SER A 78 -11.65 12.60 -5.53
N SER A 79 -10.47 12.01 -5.75
CA SER A 79 -9.55 12.40 -6.82
C SER A 79 -10.14 12.12 -8.20
N MET A 80 -10.75 10.96 -8.42
CA MET A 80 -11.43 10.62 -9.68
C MET A 80 -12.50 11.64 -10.03
N LYS A 81 -13.30 12.07 -9.06
CA LYS A 81 -14.30 13.15 -9.25
C LYS A 81 -13.63 14.48 -9.60
N ALA A 82 -12.57 14.86 -8.88
CA ALA A 82 -11.84 16.11 -9.11
C ALA A 82 -11.15 16.16 -10.49
N TYR A 83 -10.70 15.01 -11.00
CA TYR A 83 -10.01 14.88 -12.29
C TYR A 83 -10.89 14.30 -13.41
N ASN A 84 -12.22 14.52 -13.32
CA ASN A 84 -13.20 14.21 -14.37
C ASN A 84 -13.22 12.74 -14.83
N ASN A 85 -12.91 11.79 -13.94
CA ASN A 85 -12.82 10.36 -14.26
C ASN A 85 -11.96 10.12 -15.51
N SER A 86 -10.80 10.80 -15.57
CA SER A 86 -9.89 10.71 -16.71
C SER A 86 -9.52 9.25 -16.99
N ARG A 87 -9.57 8.88 -18.27
CA ARG A 87 -9.15 7.55 -18.70
C ARG A 87 -7.63 7.48 -18.71
N ILE A 88 -7.09 6.31 -18.40
CA ILE A 88 -5.71 5.97 -18.75
C ILE A 88 -5.61 6.16 -20.29
N PRO A 89 -4.73 7.03 -20.79
CA PRO A 89 -4.48 7.13 -22.22
C PRO A 89 -4.08 5.75 -22.75
N SER A 90 -4.74 5.30 -23.83
CA SER A 90 -4.41 4.07 -24.54
C SER A 90 -2.99 4.06 -25.08
#